data_AF-A0A0C1ZMG6-F1
#
_entry.id   AF-A0A0C1ZMG6-F1
#
_cell.length_a   1.000
_cell.length_b   1.000
_cell.length_c   1.000
_cell.angle_alpha   90.00
_cell.angle_beta   90.00
_cell.angle_gamma   90.00
#
_symmetry.space_group_name_H-M   'P 1'
#
loop_
_entity.id
_entity.type
_entity.pdbx_description
1 polymer ?
#
loop_
_entity_poly.entity_id
_entity_poly.type
_entity_poly.pdbx_seq_one_letter_code
_entity_poly.pdbx_strand_id
1 'polypeptide(L)'
;MKAYIAVALSCVVFFGAWKLPCYHDTEDKRYHHSVVDILPHEHTVRIDGLTRVNHRVITHIASLQDESMSNPIILSFKGKSRPYSDTSLSVSGKMNLLSVQEIRPALNDSFLSPYLVLNDDPIYFDIEVLLQTETFSLIRDKQTGRTKLLAKR
;
A
#
# COMPACT_ATOMS: atom_id res chain seq x y z
N MET A 1 57.01 3.06 -1.36
CA MET A 1 56.11 2.82 -2.51
C MET A 1 54.93 1.89 -2.19
N LYS A 2 55.10 0.74 -1.53
CA LYS A 2 54.01 -0.24 -1.30
C LYS A 2 52.82 0.28 -0.46
N ALA A 3 53.07 1.11 0.56
CA ALA A 3 52.01 1.63 1.44
C ALA A 3 51.06 2.62 0.74
N TYR A 4 51.58 3.49 -0.13
CA TYR A 4 50.77 4.45 -0.87
C TYR A 4 49.82 3.77 -1.88
N ILE A 5 50.26 2.66 -2.47
CA ILE A 5 49.43 1.85 -3.37
C ILE A 5 48.29 1.18 -2.60
N ALA A 6 48.56 0.67 -1.39
CA ALA A 6 47.54 0.07 -0.54
C ALA A 6 46.46 1.09 -0.12
N VAL A 7 46.88 2.31 0.25
CA VAL A 7 45.95 3.40 0.61
C VAL A 7 45.11 3.84 -0.60
N ALA A 8 45.73 3.96 -1.77
CA ALA A 8 45.02 4.29 -3.00
C ALA A 8 43.98 3.21 -3.36
N LEU A 9 44.35 1.92 -3.28
CA LEU A 9 43.41 0.81 -3.50
C LEU A 9 42.27 0.81 -2.48
N SER A 10 42.55 1.04 -1.19
CA SER A 10 41.50 1.09 -0.17
C SER A 10 40.51 2.22 -0.41
N CYS A 11 40.99 3.39 -0.85
CA CYS A 11 40.11 4.50 -1.20
C CYS A 11 39.23 4.17 -2.40
N VAL A 12 39.79 3.56 -3.45
CA VAL A 12 39.02 3.13 -4.64
C VAL A 12 37.95 2.10 -4.27
N VAL A 13 38.29 1.11 -3.43
CA VAL A 13 37.33 0.12 -2.94
C VAL A 13 36.26 0.78 -2.07
N PHE A 14 36.62 1.73 -1.21
CA PHE A 14 35.67 2.45 -0.37
C PHE A 14 34.71 3.32 -1.19
N PHE A 15 35.19 4.06 -2.20
CA PHE A 15 34.34 4.82 -3.12
C PHE A 15 33.48 3.92 -4.01
N GLY A 16 34.01 2.76 -4.42
CA GLY A 16 33.25 1.75 -5.14
C GLY A 16 32.12 1.16 -4.30
N ALA A 17 32.41 0.83 -3.03
CA ALA A 17 31.42 0.34 -2.08
C ALA A 17 30.39 1.41 -1.68
N TRP A 18 30.79 2.67 -1.58
CA TRP A 18 29.89 3.80 -1.32
C TRP A 18 28.92 4.06 -2.48
N LYS A 19 29.34 3.74 -3.71
CA LYS A 19 28.50 3.82 -4.91
C LYS A 19 27.70 2.55 -5.17
N LEU A 20 27.91 1.47 -4.42
CA LEU A 20 27.00 0.33 -4.48
C LEU A 20 25.64 0.84 -3.98
N PRO A 21 24.61 0.84 -4.84
CA PRO A 21 23.29 1.17 -4.39
C PRO A 21 22.94 0.08 -3.38
N CYS A 22 22.71 0.43 -2.12
CA CYS A 22 21.89 -0.37 -1.22
C CYS A 22 20.44 -0.34 -1.74
N TYR A 23 20.24 -0.70 -3.00
CA TYR A 23 18.96 -1.03 -3.57
C TYR A 23 18.65 -2.43 -3.04
N HIS A 24 17.89 -2.47 -1.95
CA HIS A 24 16.93 -3.55 -1.84
C HIS A 24 15.94 -3.32 -2.97
N ASP A 25 16.28 -3.88 -4.13
CA ASP A 25 15.41 -3.91 -5.30
C ASP A 25 14.19 -4.71 -4.87
N THR A 26 13.11 -4.02 -4.53
CA THR A 26 11.86 -4.68 -4.23
C THR A 26 11.36 -5.21 -5.55
N GLU A 27 11.58 -6.52 -5.75
CA GLU A 27 11.07 -7.30 -6.89
C GLU A 27 9.66 -6.85 -7.26
N ASP A 28 9.33 -6.87 -8.55
CA ASP A 28 7.98 -6.60 -9.04
C ASP A 28 7.00 -7.61 -8.44
N LYS A 29 6.36 -7.22 -7.33
CA LYS A 29 5.48 -8.09 -6.56
C LYS A 29 4.04 -7.74 -6.83
N ARG A 30 3.23 -8.77 -7.06
CA ARG A 30 1.79 -8.66 -7.28
C ARG A 30 1.08 -9.38 -6.14
N TYR A 31 0.11 -8.69 -5.57
CA TYR A 31 -0.67 -9.16 -4.43
C TYR A 31 -2.14 -9.10 -4.80
N HIS A 32 -2.83 -10.21 -4.57
CA HIS A 32 -4.29 -10.25 -4.57
C HIS A 32 -4.74 -10.31 -3.11
N HIS A 33 -5.71 -9.48 -2.74
CA HIS A 33 -6.28 -9.50 -1.40
C HIS A 33 -7.80 -9.32 -1.44
N SER A 34 -8.43 -9.77 -0.37
CA SER A 34 -9.85 -9.58 -0.12
C SER A 34 -9.99 -9.09 1.32
N VAL A 35 -10.79 -8.05 1.53
CA VAL A 35 -11.16 -7.52 2.84
C VAL A 35 -12.67 -7.59 2.95
N VAL A 36 -13.14 -8.02 4.11
CA VAL A 36 -14.56 -8.01 4.46
C VAL A 36 -14.70 -7.11 5.68
N ASP A 37 -15.35 -5.97 5.47
CA ASP A 37 -15.67 -5.03 6.54
C ASP A 37 -17.14 -5.20 6.93
N ILE A 38 -17.37 -5.50 8.20
CA ILE A 38 -18.71 -5.62 8.80
C ILE A 38 -19.04 -4.26 9.42
N LEU A 39 -19.97 -3.53 8.80
CA LEU A 39 -20.39 -2.21 9.24
C LEU A 39 -21.56 -2.31 10.25
N PRO A 40 -21.77 -1.27 11.08
CA PRO A 40 -22.95 -1.20 11.93
C PRO A 40 -24.23 -1.27 11.08
N HIS A 41 -25.26 -1.99 11.56
CA HIS A 41 -26.55 -2.24 10.87
C HIS A 41 -26.52 -3.34 9.78
N GLU A 42 -25.69 -4.38 9.96
CA GLU A 42 -25.70 -5.60 9.12
C GLU A 42 -25.31 -5.40 7.65
N HIS A 43 -24.64 -4.30 7.31
CA HIS A 43 -24.06 -4.10 5.98
C HIS A 43 -22.66 -4.74 5.91
N THR A 44 -22.47 -5.64 4.94
CA THR A 44 -21.18 -6.29 4.70
C THR A 44 -20.58 -5.74 3.44
N VAL A 45 -19.48 -4.99 3.57
CA VAL A 45 -18.73 -4.52 2.40
C VAL A 45 -17.58 -5.46 2.12
N ARG A 46 -17.55 -5.97 0.90
CA ARG A 46 -16.44 -6.74 0.36
C ARG A 46 -15.58 -5.84 -0.52
N ILE A 47 -14.28 -5.92 -0.29
CA ILE A 47 -13.25 -5.22 -1.06
C ILE A 47 -12.33 -6.27 -1.64
N ASP A 48 -12.31 -6.42 -2.96
CA ASP A 48 -11.34 -7.26 -3.65
C ASP A 48 -10.31 -6.37 -4.37
N GLY A 49 -9.03 -6.69 -4.20
CA GLY A 49 -7.95 -5.80 -4.58
C GLY A 49 -6.81 -6.50 -5.30
N LEU A 50 -6.26 -5.82 -6.31
CA LEU A 50 -4.99 -6.15 -6.94
C LEU A 50 -3.99 -5.03 -6.66
N THR A 51 -2.84 -5.38 -6.08
CA THR A 51 -1.76 -4.43 -5.79
C THR A 51 -0.49 -4.88 -6.49
N ARG A 52 0.14 -3.98 -7.23
CA ARG A 52 1.49 -4.15 -7.78
C ARG A 52 2.43 -3.20 -7.08
N VAL A 53 3.54 -3.72 -6.58
CA VAL A 53 4.63 -2.94 -6.00
C VAL A 53 5.86 -3.15 -6.88
N ASN A 54 6.34 -2.06 -7.49
CA ASN A 54 7.46 -2.08 -8.41
C ASN A 54 8.39 -0.90 -8.09
N HIS A 55 9.62 -1.16 -7.64
CA HIS A 55 10.59 -0.12 -7.25
C HIS A 55 9.97 0.97 -6.35
N ARG A 56 9.24 0.55 -5.31
CA ARG A 56 8.50 1.41 -4.37
C ARG A 56 7.29 2.15 -4.96
N VAL A 57 7.00 2.04 -6.24
CA VAL A 57 5.76 2.52 -6.82
C VAL A 57 4.67 1.49 -6.53
N ILE A 58 3.58 1.96 -5.93
CA ILE A 58 2.41 1.15 -5.64
C ILE A 58 1.35 1.53 -6.65
N THR A 59 0.85 0.55 -7.39
CA THR A 59 -0.38 0.67 -8.18
C THR A 59 -1.37 -0.32 -7.61
N HIS A 60 -2.54 0.16 -7.23
CA HIS A 60 -3.58 -0.64 -6.63
C HIS A 60 -4.91 -0.38 -7.33
N ILE A 61 -5.67 -1.43 -7.58
CA ILE A 61 -7.04 -1.36 -8.08
C ILE A 61 -7.89 -2.18 -7.12
N ALA A 62 -9.00 -1.61 -6.67
CA ALA A 62 -9.94 -2.27 -5.78
C ALA A 62 -11.37 -2.19 -6.33
N SER A 63 -12.13 -3.25 -6.13
CA SER A 63 -13.57 -3.29 -6.31
C SER A 63 -14.24 -3.32 -4.93
N LEU A 64 -15.06 -2.30 -4.65
CA LEU A 64 -15.93 -2.23 -3.47
C LEU A 64 -17.32 -2.71 -3.85
N GLN A 65 -17.84 -3.69 -3.12
CA GLN A 65 -19.19 -4.22 -3.32
C GLN A 65 -19.86 -4.49 -1.97
N ASP A 66 -21.10 -4.01 -1.85
CA ASP A 66 -22.02 -4.35 -0.76
C ASP A 66 -23.09 -5.32 -1.31
N GLU A 67 -23.78 -6.02 -0.42
CA GLU A 67 -24.87 -6.94 -0.72
C GLU A 67 -26.02 -6.29 -1.51
N SER A 68 -26.21 -4.97 -1.33
CA SER A 68 -27.23 -4.19 -2.03
C SER A 68 -26.87 -3.82 -3.48
N MET A 69 -25.61 -4.01 -3.91
CA MET A 69 -25.12 -3.57 -5.21
C MET A 69 -24.91 -4.74 -6.19
N SER A 70 -25.49 -4.63 -7.39
CA SER A 70 -25.28 -5.63 -8.44
C SER A 70 -23.94 -5.47 -9.16
N ASN A 71 -23.38 -4.25 -9.13
CA ASN A 71 -22.11 -3.90 -9.76
C ASN A 71 -21.19 -3.16 -8.76
N PRO A 72 -19.87 -3.48 -8.73
CA PRO A 72 -18.95 -2.86 -7.79
C PRO A 72 -18.58 -1.42 -8.18
N ILE A 73 -18.16 -0.65 -7.18
CA ILE A 73 -17.42 0.60 -7.35
C ILE A 73 -15.94 0.26 -7.57
N ILE A 74 -15.34 0.75 -8.65
CA ILE A 74 -13.93 0.50 -8.95
C ILE A 74 -13.10 1.73 -8.60
N LEU A 75 -12.10 1.52 -7.74
CA LEU A 75 -11.15 2.54 -7.31
C LEU A 75 -9.75 2.19 -7.80
N SER A 76 -8.94 3.22 -8.04
CA SER A 76 -7.51 3.07 -8.25
C SER A 76 -6.73 3.94 -7.29
N PHE A 77 -5.60 3.41 -6.84
CA PHE A 77 -4.60 4.16 -6.10
C PHE A 77 -3.26 4.03 -6.82
N LYS A 78 -2.56 5.16 -6.95
CA LYS A 78 -1.19 5.19 -7.46
C LYS A 78 -0.34 6.04 -6.56
N GLY A 79 0.74 5.45 -6.04
CA GLY A 79 1.56 6.10 -5.03
C GLY A 79 2.97 5.57 -4.96
N LYS A 80 3.68 6.00 -3.92
CA LYS A 80 5.03 5.58 -3.59
C LYS A 80 5.09 5.20 -2.11
N SER A 81 5.81 4.12 -1.82
CA SER A 81 6.19 3.75 -0.46
C SER A 81 7.57 4.30 -0.13
N ARG A 82 7.73 4.92 1.04
CA ARG A 82 9.03 5.32 1.57
C ARG A 82 9.23 4.64 2.92
N PRO A 83 10.30 3.84 3.09
CA PRO A 83 10.66 3.38 4.42
C PRO A 83 11.00 4.60 5.27
N TYR A 84 10.38 4.67 6.45
CA TYR A 84 10.68 5.69 7.46
C TYR A 84 11.66 5.14 8.50
N SER A 85 11.53 3.85 8.83
CA SER A 85 12.45 3.08 9.68
C SER A 85 12.39 1.59 9.30
N ASP A 86 13.14 0.74 9.99
CA ASP A 86 13.13 -0.72 9.78
C ASP A 86 11.75 -1.35 10.00
N THR A 87 10.88 -0.71 10.79
CA THR A 87 9.52 -1.20 11.13
C THR A 87 8.41 -0.26 10.72
N SER A 88 8.71 0.86 10.04
CA SER A 88 7.70 1.85 9.64
C SER A 88 7.81 2.20 8.16
N LEU A 89 6.65 2.23 7.50
CA LEU A 89 6.49 2.57 6.09
C LEU A 89 5.48 3.69 5.94
N SER A 90 5.85 4.72 5.19
CA SER A 90 4.92 5.76 4.76
C SER A 90 4.52 5.50 3.31
N VAL A 91 3.23 5.54 3.01
CA VAL A 91 2.67 5.41 1.66
C VAL A 91 1.96 6.71 1.32
N SER A 92 2.33 7.31 0.19
CA SER A 92 1.66 8.51 -0.31
C SER A 92 1.31 8.36 -1.78
N GLY A 93 0.18 8.91 -2.19
CA GLY A 93 -0.26 8.80 -3.58
C GLY A 93 -1.55 9.53 -3.85
N LYS A 94 -2.17 9.16 -4.96
CA LYS A 94 -3.48 9.65 -5.37
C LYS A 94 -4.46 8.50 -5.49
N MET A 95 -5.70 8.73 -5.07
CA MET A 95 -6.80 7.81 -5.27
C MET A 95 -7.80 8.41 -6.25
N ASN A 96 -8.35 7.57 -7.12
CA ASN A 96 -9.29 7.99 -8.14
C ASN A 96 -10.42 6.97 -8.29
N LEU A 97 -11.64 7.48 -8.48
CA LEU A 97 -12.77 6.67 -8.89
C LEU A 97 -12.63 6.32 -10.38
N LEU A 98 -12.59 5.03 -10.71
CA LEU A 98 -12.52 4.57 -12.09
C LEU A 98 -13.90 4.26 -12.68
N SER A 99 -14.80 3.71 -11.87
CA SER A 99 -16.14 3.34 -12.33
C SER A 99 -17.12 3.26 -11.18
N VAL A 100 -18.32 3.77 -11.43
CA VAL A 100 -19.52 3.49 -10.64
C VAL A 100 -20.68 3.27 -11.61
N GLN A 101 -21.32 2.11 -11.53
CA GLN A 101 -22.46 1.79 -12.39
C GLN A 101 -23.79 2.07 -11.70
N GLU A 102 -23.85 1.86 -10.37
CA GLU A 102 -25.04 2.09 -9.56
C GLU A 102 -24.80 3.23 -8.57
N ILE A 103 -25.11 4.45 -9.00
CA ILE A 103 -24.86 5.65 -8.19
C ILE A 103 -25.87 5.78 -7.04
N ARG A 104 -27.12 5.35 -7.22
CA ARG A 104 -28.20 5.56 -6.23
C ARG A 104 -27.96 4.84 -4.89
N PRO A 105 -27.61 3.53 -4.85
CA PRO A 105 -27.30 2.87 -3.59
C PRO A 105 -26.10 3.51 -2.90
N ALA A 106 -25.04 3.78 -3.66
CA ALA A 106 -23.81 4.36 -3.13
C ALA A 106 -23.96 5.81 -2.63
N LEU A 107 -24.84 6.62 -3.22
CA LEU A 107 -25.10 8.00 -2.76
C LEU A 107 -25.77 8.08 -1.40
N ASN A 108 -26.67 7.13 -1.12
CA ASN A 108 -27.43 7.11 0.12
C ASN A 108 -26.70 6.39 1.26
N ASP A 109 -25.58 5.74 0.94
CA ASP A 109 -24.73 5.05 1.88
C ASP A 109 -23.63 5.99 2.41
N SER A 110 -23.62 6.22 3.72
CA SER A 110 -22.66 7.11 4.37
C SER A 110 -21.20 6.63 4.31
N PHE A 111 -21.00 5.32 4.13
CA PHE A 111 -19.69 4.71 3.97
C PHE A 111 -19.21 4.76 2.51
N LEU A 112 -20.11 4.54 1.53
CA LEU A 112 -19.74 4.50 0.11
C LEU A 112 -19.71 5.87 -0.56
N SER A 113 -20.56 6.81 -0.15
CA SER A 113 -20.67 8.15 -0.75
C SER A 113 -19.37 8.95 -0.80
N PRO A 114 -18.43 8.88 0.17
CA PRO A 114 -17.16 9.58 0.07
C PRO A 114 -16.29 9.11 -1.11
N TYR A 115 -16.45 7.86 -1.56
CA TYR A 115 -15.67 7.33 -2.68
C TYR A 115 -16.15 7.84 -4.05
N LEU A 116 -17.39 8.34 -4.13
CA LEU A 116 -18.01 8.80 -5.37
C LEU A 116 -17.44 10.11 -5.91
N VAL A 117 -16.79 10.89 -5.05
CA VAL A 117 -16.20 12.19 -5.40
C VAL A 117 -14.71 12.13 -5.63
N LEU A 118 -14.10 10.93 -5.56
CA LEU A 118 -12.66 10.78 -5.66
C LEU A 118 -12.15 11.13 -7.05
N ASN A 119 -11.32 12.15 -7.13
CA ASN A 119 -10.70 12.59 -8.36
C ASN A 119 -9.25 13.02 -8.10
N ASP A 120 -8.34 12.05 -8.24
CA ASP A 120 -6.91 12.29 -8.10
C ASP A 120 -6.53 12.82 -6.70
N ASP A 121 -7.35 12.48 -5.69
CA ASP A 121 -7.26 12.99 -4.33
C ASP A 121 -6.01 12.46 -3.61
N PRO A 122 -5.26 13.35 -2.92
CA PRO A 122 -4.06 12.95 -2.23
C PRO A 122 -4.41 12.09 -1.01
N ILE A 123 -3.81 10.92 -0.94
CA ILE A 123 -3.92 10.03 0.21
C ILE A 123 -2.54 9.73 0.78
N TYR A 124 -2.47 9.69 2.10
CA TYR A 124 -1.28 9.41 2.87
C TYR A 124 -1.60 8.40 3.97
N PHE A 125 -0.73 7.41 4.17
CA PHE A 125 -0.83 6.40 5.22
C PHE A 125 0.52 6.24 5.89
N ASP A 126 0.52 6.18 7.22
CA ASP A 126 1.69 5.80 8.01
C ASP A 126 1.44 4.46 8.67
N ILE A 127 2.24 3.47 8.32
CA ILE A 127 2.07 2.08 8.74
C ILE A 127 3.25 1.68 9.60
N GLU A 128 2.95 1.15 10.77
CA GLU A 128 3.90 0.49 11.67
C GLU A 128 3.71 -1.02 11.60
N VAL A 129 4.78 -1.77 11.44
CA VAL A 129 4.78 -3.23 11.56
C VAL A 129 5.00 -3.58 13.03
N LEU A 130 3.97 -4.14 13.67
CA LEU A 130 4.03 -4.53 15.10
C LEU A 130 4.59 -5.94 15.28
N LEU A 131 4.20 -6.85 14.39
CA LEU A 131 4.63 -8.24 14.40
C LEU A 131 4.65 -8.77 12.98
N GLN A 132 5.67 -9.54 12.64
CA GLN A 132 5.76 -10.23 11.36
C GLN A 132 6.12 -11.70 11.61
N THR A 133 5.32 -12.60 11.07
CA THR A 133 5.53 -14.04 11.09
C THR A 133 5.55 -14.59 9.66
N GLU A 134 5.75 -15.90 9.50
CA GLU A 134 5.70 -16.54 8.18
C GLU A 134 4.29 -16.58 7.56
N THR A 135 3.24 -16.54 8.39
CA THR A 135 1.85 -16.74 7.98
C THR A 135 1.01 -15.47 8.06
N PHE A 136 1.34 -14.54 8.96
CA PHE A 136 0.65 -13.27 9.09
C PHE A 136 1.55 -12.13 9.60
N SER A 137 1.11 -10.90 9.34
CA SER A 137 1.68 -9.68 9.92
C SER A 137 0.61 -8.88 10.64
N LEU A 138 0.97 -8.27 11.77
CA LEU A 138 0.16 -7.25 12.43
C LEU A 138 0.74 -5.88 12.09
N ILE A 139 -0.11 -5.02 11.54
CA ILE A 139 0.24 -3.65 11.22
C ILE A 139 -0.67 -2.68 11.96
N ARG A 140 -0.14 -1.50 12.29
CA ARG A 140 -0.91 -0.39 12.85
C ARG A 140 -0.86 0.78 11.91
N ASP A 141 -2.02 1.32 11.59
CA ASP A 141 -2.13 2.63 10.97
C ASP A 141 -1.93 3.70 12.05
N LYS A 142 -0.87 4.50 11.92
CA LYS A 142 -0.52 5.54 12.90
C LYS A 142 -1.50 6.71 12.91
N GLN A 143 -2.25 6.91 11.84
CA GLN A 143 -3.23 8.00 11.76
C GLN A 143 -4.53 7.63 12.48
N THR A 144 -5.03 6.42 12.23
CA THR A 144 -6.30 5.96 12.81
C THR A 144 -6.12 5.20 14.13
N GLY A 145 -4.89 4.79 14.46
CA GLY A 145 -4.57 3.92 15.60
C GLY A 145 -5.06 2.47 15.41
N ARG A 146 -5.72 2.16 14.30
CA ARG A 146 -6.31 0.84 14.04
C ARG A 146 -5.22 -0.19 13.74
N THR A 147 -5.33 -1.34 14.39
CA THR A 147 -4.48 -2.50 14.12
C THR A 147 -5.17 -3.42 13.13
N LYS A 148 -4.45 -3.87 12.10
CA LYS A 148 -4.94 -4.76 11.05
C LYS A 148 -4.08 -6.03 11.02
N LEU A 149 -4.70 -7.17 10.78
CA LEU A 149 -4.04 -8.45 10.56
C LEU A 149 -4.00 -8.72 9.05
N LEU A 150 -2.80 -8.93 8.53
CA LEU A 150 -2.55 -9.33 7.15
C LEU A 150 -2.15 -10.80 7.14
N ALA A 151 -3.07 -11.69 6.78
CA ALA A 151 -2.78 -13.12 6.64
C ALA A 151 -2.39 -13.45 5.20
N LYS A 152 -1.39 -14.32 5.04
CA LYS A 152 -1.09 -14.94 3.76
C LYS A 152 -2.17 -15.98 3.45
N ARG A 153 -2.74 -15.90 2.25
CA ARG A 153 -3.68 -16.91 1.73
C ARG A 153 -2.94 -17.93 0.86
#